data_AF-A0A1G8XXS4-F1
#
_entry.id   AF-A0A1G8XXS4-F1
#
_cell.length_a   1.000
_cell.length_b   1.000
_cell.length_c   1.000
_cell.angle_alpha   90.00
_cell.angle_beta   90.00
_cell.angle_gamma   90.00
#
_symmetry.space_group_name_H-M   'P 1'
#
loop_
_entity.id
_entity.type
_entity.pdbx_description
1 polymer ?
#
loop_
_entity_poly.entity_id
_entity_poly.type
_entity_poly.pdbx_seq_one_letter_code
_entity_poly.pdbx_strand_id
1 'polypeptide(L)'
;MKLFVRNKLVYIQKVKDLPDLHRFDTILEGSKPLKASHLQGKLLISCPSTDQLATLFKLMKSEPLDGLDQVVLAAAQRKPLNRQIKSMFRIVKAGGGLVTRNDRYLMIYRLGRWDLPKGKLDEGEKFGPAAVREVSEECNVSVQLRHKICTTWHTYENNGKDVLKQTRWYAMDCLNDLHMRPQLEENIHDVRWMKPNEVNQVLENSYLTIREVFMRYFYHYPQELMPFSTDQSA
;
A
#
# COMPACT_ATOMS: atom_id res chain seq x y z
N MET A 1 4.32 -5.57 10.33
CA MET A 1 4.45 -4.87 9.03
C MET A 1 3.12 -5.07 8.32
N LYS A 2 2.61 -4.07 7.60
CA LYS A 2 1.50 -4.26 6.67
C LYS A 2 2.10 -4.42 5.28
N LEU A 3 1.72 -5.46 4.55
CA LEU A 3 1.98 -5.56 3.11
C LEU A 3 0.68 -5.89 2.37
N PHE A 4 0.63 -5.56 1.09
CA PHE A 4 -0.52 -5.81 0.25
C PHE A 4 -0.14 -6.76 -0.89
N VAL A 5 -0.89 -7.85 -1.04
CA VAL A 5 -0.68 -8.86 -2.10
C VAL A 5 -1.93 -8.89 -2.95
N ARG A 6 -1.82 -8.52 -4.23
CA ARG A 6 -2.99 -8.37 -5.14
C ARG A 6 -4.14 -7.58 -4.49
N ASN A 7 -3.79 -6.44 -3.88
CA ASN A 7 -4.70 -5.56 -3.17
C ASN A 7 -5.39 -6.16 -1.92
N LYS A 8 -4.94 -7.30 -1.39
CA LYS A 8 -5.38 -7.87 -0.10
C LYS A 8 -4.36 -7.60 1.00
N LEU A 9 -4.85 -7.27 2.19
CA LEU A 9 -4.00 -6.94 3.33
C LEU A 9 -3.41 -8.21 3.94
N VAL A 10 -2.08 -8.25 4.06
CA VAL A 10 -1.36 -9.20 4.92
C VAL A 10 -0.71 -8.41 6.06
N TYR A 11 -1.21 -8.63 7.28
CA TYR A 11 -0.77 -7.91 8.46
C TYR A 11 0.04 -8.79 9.41
N ILE A 12 1.24 -8.32 9.75
CA ILE A 12 2.15 -9.03 10.66
C ILE A 12 2.15 -8.36 12.03
N GLN A 13 1.78 -9.12 13.05
CA GLN A 13 1.68 -8.68 14.45
C GLN A 13 2.28 -9.70 15.43
N LYS A 14 2.42 -9.29 16.71
CA LYS A 14 2.87 -10.24 17.73
C LYS A 14 1.69 -11.10 18.17
N VAL A 15 1.95 -12.35 18.55
CA VAL A 15 0.92 -13.24 19.12
C VAL A 15 0.22 -12.58 20.31
N LYS A 16 0.98 -11.95 21.21
CA LYS A 16 0.43 -11.24 22.37
C LYS A 16 -0.43 -10.00 22.05
N ASP A 17 -0.36 -9.50 20.82
CA ASP A 17 -1.13 -8.34 20.36
C ASP A 17 -2.34 -8.79 19.50
N LEU A 18 -2.62 -10.11 19.44
CA LEU A 18 -3.79 -10.64 18.73
C LEU A 18 -5.07 -10.14 19.39
N PRO A 19 -6.08 -9.72 18.61
CA PRO A 19 -7.41 -9.51 19.15
C PRO A 19 -8.05 -10.87 19.48
N ASP A 20 -9.30 -10.82 19.95
CA ASP A 20 -10.12 -12.01 20.14
C ASP A 20 -10.10 -12.93 18.90
N LEU A 21 -9.89 -14.22 19.12
CA LEU A 21 -9.83 -15.24 18.08
C LEU A 21 -11.15 -15.41 17.34
N HIS A 22 -12.29 -15.09 17.96
CA HIS A 22 -13.61 -15.10 17.32
C HIS A 22 -13.73 -14.10 16.14
N ARG A 23 -12.79 -13.16 16.01
CA ARG A 23 -12.74 -12.22 14.88
C ARG A 23 -12.13 -12.81 13.61
N PHE A 24 -11.70 -14.06 13.64
CA PHE A 24 -11.10 -14.76 12.50
C PHE A 24 -12.00 -15.90 12.03
N ASP A 25 -12.29 -15.92 10.73
CA ASP A 25 -13.10 -16.96 10.09
C ASP A 25 -12.31 -18.26 9.92
N THR A 26 -10.99 -18.17 9.86
CA THR A 26 -10.10 -19.34 9.73
C THR A 26 -8.82 -19.10 10.52
N ILE A 27 -8.43 -20.10 11.32
CA ILE A 27 -7.22 -20.06 12.14
C ILE A 27 -6.37 -21.28 11.80
N LEU A 28 -5.13 -21.06 11.42
CA LEU A 28 -4.15 -22.10 11.13
C LEU A 28 -2.90 -21.93 11.98
N GLU A 29 -2.42 -23.03 12.53
CA GLU A 29 -1.12 -23.09 13.18
C GLU A 29 -0.01 -23.32 12.15
N GLY A 30 1.22 -22.89 12.48
CA GLY A 30 2.39 -23.01 11.62
C GLY A 30 2.77 -24.44 11.21
N SER A 31 2.28 -25.43 11.97
CA SER A 31 2.46 -26.86 11.73
C SER A 31 1.46 -27.43 10.72
N LYS A 32 0.37 -26.72 10.42
CA LYS A 32 -0.72 -27.23 9.57
C LYS A 32 -0.51 -26.82 8.10
N PRO A 33 -0.81 -27.72 7.15
CA PRO A 33 -0.70 -27.40 5.73
C PRO A 33 -1.71 -26.32 5.33
N LEU A 34 -1.25 -25.29 4.61
CA LEU A 34 -2.11 -24.28 4.00
C LEU A 34 -2.61 -24.78 2.63
N LYS A 35 -3.88 -24.52 2.34
CA LYS A 35 -4.58 -24.89 1.09
C LYS A 35 -5.39 -23.71 0.57
N ALA A 36 -5.70 -23.70 -0.73
CA ALA A 36 -6.49 -22.65 -1.38
C ALA A 36 -7.84 -22.40 -0.68
N SER A 37 -8.52 -23.46 -0.21
CA SER A 37 -9.80 -23.36 0.51
C SER A 37 -9.76 -22.55 1.81
N HIS A 38 -8.57 -22.27 2.35
CA HIS A 38 -8.41 -21.42 3.54
C HIS A 38 -8.29 -19.93 3.21
N LEU A 39 -8.15 -19.54 1.93
CA LEU A 39 -8.05 -18.14 1.52
C LEU A 39 -9.45 -17.48 1.46
N GLN A 40 -10.09 -17.40 2.62
CA GLN A 40 -11.41 -16.81 2.78
C GLN A 40 -11.51 -16.04 4.11
N GLY A 41 -12.38 -15.02 4.15
CA GLY A 41 -12.62 -14.15 5.28
C GLY A 41 -11.34 -13.55 5.87
N LYS A 42 -11.27 -13.51 7.19
CA LYS A 42 -10.12 -13.11 7.99
C LYS A 42 -9.34 -14.36 8.39
N LEU A 43 -8.30 -14.67 7.62
CA LEU A 43 -7.40 -15.79 7.88
C LEU A 43 -6.31 -15.39 8.89
N LEU A 44 -6.20 -16.11 10.01
CA LEU A 44 -5.07 -16.04 10.93
C LEU A 44 -4.13 -17.23 10.69
N ILE A 45 -2.84 -16.96 10.57
CA ILE A 45 -1.79 -17.96 10.60
C ILE A 45 -0.86 -17.66 11.79
N SER A 46 -0.86 -18.53 12.78
CA SER A 46 -0.05 -18.40 14.01
C SER A 46 1.29 -19.13 13.86
N CYS A 47 2.37 -18.42 14.17
CA CYS A 47 3.76 -18.87 14.09
C CYS A 47 4.10 -19.60 12.77
N PRO A 48 3.89 -18.96 11.60
CA PRO A 48 4.02 -19.63 10.31
C PRO A 48 5.44 -20.14 10.05
N SER A 49 5.54 -21.35 9.49
CA SER A 49 6.81 -21.92 9.01
C SER A 49 7.22 -21.28 7.67
N THR A 50 8.49 -21.48 7.27
CA THR A 50 8.99 -21.00 5.96
C THR A 50 8.18 -21.56 4.80
N ASP A 51 7.87 -22.85 4.83
CA ASP A 51 7.14 -23.52 3.76
C ASP A 51 5.69 -23.05 3.70
N GLN A 52 5.08 -22.76 4.85
CA GLN A 52 3.73 -22.21 4.90
C GLN A 52 3.68 -20.78 4.36
N LEU A 53 4.70 -19.95 4.62
CA LEU A 53 4.81 -18.62 3.99
C LEU A 53 5.00 -18.71 2.48
N ALA A 54 5.85 -19.63 2.01
CA ALA A 54 6.03 -19.87 0.57
C ALA A 54 4.73 -20.31 -0.10
N THR A 55 4.03 -21.23 0.55
CA THR A 55 2.71 -21.70 0.10
C THR A 55 1.70 -20.56 0.10
N LEU A 56 1.67 -19.72 1.14
CA LEU A 56 0.75 -18.58 1.21
C LEU A 56 0.95 -17.62 0.04
N PHE A 57 2.18 -17.15 -0.19
CA PHE A 57 2.42 -16.19 -1.27
C PHE A 57 2.21 -16.79 -2.65
N LYS A 58 2.50 -18.09 -2.83
CA LYS A 58 2.17 -18.83 -4.05
C LYS A 58 0.66 -18.87 -4.28
N LEU A 59 -0.13 -19.28 -3.28
CA LEU A 59 -1.58 -19.38 -3.40
C LEU A 59 -2.22 -18.00 -3.57
N MET A 60 -1.80 -16.98 -2.81
CA MET A 60 -2.31 -15.63 -3.00
C MET A 60 -2.07 -15.09 -4.41
N LYS A 61 -1.02 -15.56 -5.08
CA LYS A 61 -0.70 -15.20 -6.46
C LYS A 61 -1.56 -15.96 -7.48
N SER A 62 -1.80 -17.27 -7.29
CA SER A 62 -2.48 -18.13 -8.25
C SER A 62 -4.00 -18.21 -8.09
N GLU A 63 -4.50 -18.09 -6.85
CA GLU A 63 -5.90 -18.36 -6.54
C GLU A 63 -6.77 -17.09 -6.65
N PRO A 64 -8.09 -17.23 -6.92
CA PRO A 64 -9.06 -16.17 -6.68
C PRO A 64 -9.03 -15.71 -5.22
N LEU A 65 -9.16 -14.41 -4.97
CA LEU A 65 -9.10 -13.82 -3.62
C LEU A 65 -10.38 -13.07 -3.25
N ASP A 66 -11.45 -13.18 -4.04
CA ASP A 66 -12.68 -12.42 -3.86
C ASP A 66 -13.28 -12.64 -2.47
N GLY A 67 -13.24 -13.88 -1.96
CA GLY A 67 -13.68 -14.24 -0.62
C GLY A 67 -12.70 -13.95 0.50
N LEU A 68 -11.46 -13.51 0.22
CA LEU A 68 -10.44 -13.22 1.25
C LEU A 68 -10.47 -11.74 1.63
N ASP A 69 -10.70 -11.42 2.90
CA ASP A 69 -10.67 -10.04 3.39
C ASP A 69 -9.23 -9.63 3.74
N GLN A 70 -8.57 -10.43 4.56
CA GLN A 70 -7.21 -10.18 5.04
C GLN A 70 -6.55 -11.46 5.55
N VAL A 71 -5.23 -11.44 5.59
CA VAL A 71 -4.40 -12.45 6.26
C VAL A 71 -3.68 -11.79 7.42
N VAL A 72 -3.74 -12.39 8.60
CA VAL A 72 -2.96 -12.00 9.77
C VAL A 72 -1.90 -13.05 10.04
N LEU A 73 -0.64 -12.64 10.02
CA LEU A 73 0.50 -13.48 10.38
C LEU A 73 0.94 -13.10 11.79
N ALA A 74 0.70 -13.99 12.74
CA ALA A 74 1.10 -13.79 14.13
C ALA A 74 2.39 -14.54 14.43
N ALA A 75 3.35 -13.90 15.09
CA ALA A 75 4.56 -14.56 15.56
C ALA A 75 4.98 -14.02 16.92
N ALA A 76 5.83 -14.73 17.66
CA ALA A 76 6.39 -14.24 18.91
C ALA A 76 7.10 -12.88 18.72
N GLN A 77 7.84 -12.75 17.61
CA GLN A 77 8.55 -11.53 17.24
C GLN A 77 8.30 -11.12 15.79
N ARG A 78 8.00 -9.82 15.58
CA ARG A 78 7.76 -9.25 14.25
C ARG A 78 9.03 -9.15 13.40
N LYS A 79 10.18 -8.84 14.01
CA LYS A 79 11.42 -8.53 13.26
C LYS A 79 11.92 -9.74 12.45
N PRO A 80 12.05 -10.96 13.01
CA PRO A 80 12.48 -12.15 12.26
C PRO A 80 11.51 -12.49 11.12
N LEU A 81 10.21 -12.53 11.40
CA LEU A 81 9.20 -12.84 10.38
C LEU A 81 9.21 -11.81 9.23
N ASN A 82 9.34 -10.52 9.53
CA ASN A 82 9.49 -9.50 8.48
C ASN A 82 10.75 -9.72 7.61
N ARG A 83 11.86 -10.17 8.20
CA ARG A 83 13.11 -10.44 7.48
C ARG A 83 12.94 -11.64 6.55
N GLN A 84 12.35 -12.71 7.07
CA GLN A 84 12.05 -13.92 6.32
C GLN A 84 11.12 -13.64 5.14
N ILE A 85 10.03 -12.91 5.36
CA ILE A 85 9.13 -12.51 4.27
C ILE A 85 9.92 -11.70 3.23
N LYS A 86 10.70 -10.70 3.65
CA LYS A 86 11.48 -9.88 2.71
C LYS A 86 12.51 -10.68 1.90
N SER A 87 13.11 -11.73 2.45
CA SER A 87 14.08 -12.56 1.72
C SER A 87 13.44 -13.39 0.61
N MET A 88 12.12 -13.54 0.60
CA MET A 88 11.39 -14.25 -0.45
C MET A 88 11.14 -13.39 -1.70
N PHE A 89 11.46 -12.09 -1.65
CA PHE A 89 11.16 -11.15 -2.73
C PHE A 89 12.38 -10.34 -3.13
N ARG A 90 12.42 -9.92 -4.40
CA ARG A 90 13.29 -8.82 -4.80
C ARG A 90 12.73 -7.52 -4.25
N ILE A 91 13.52 -6.78 -3.47
CA ILE A 91 13.10 -5.48 -2.94
C ILE A 91 13.30 -4.39 -3.99
N VAL A 92 12.23 -3.64 -4.27
CA VAL A 92 12.28 -2.40 -5.07
C VAL A 92 11.92 -1.24 -4.16
N LYS A 93 12.69 -0.15 -4.19
CA LYS A 93 12.44 1.05 -3.40
C LYS A 93 11.84 2.13 -4.28
N ALA A 94 10.88 2.87 -3.74
CA ALA A 94 10.16 3.93 -4.43
C ALA A 94 9.86 5.13 -3.51
N GLY A 95 9.76 6.30 -4.09
CA GLY A 95 9.25 7.53 -3.48
C GLY A 95 7.94 7.95 -4.13
N GLY A 96 7.03 8.53 -3.37
CA GLY A 96 5.77 9.07 -3.92
C GLY A 96 5.22 10.24 -3.09
N GLY A 97 4.36 11.03 -3.70
CA GLY A 97 3.83 12.26 -3.12
C GLY A 97 2.31 12.25 -2.98
N LEU A 98 1.82 12.67 -1.81
CA LEU A 98 0.48 13.24 -1.66
C LEU A 98 0.66 14.75 -1.75
N VAL A 99 0.23 15.34 -2.87
CA VAL A 99 0.46 16.75 -3.17
C VAL A 99 -0.82 17.54 -2.92
N THR A 100 -0.70 18.67 -2.24
CA THR A 100 -1.80 19.58 -1.92
C THR A 100 -1.67 20.92 -2.62
N ARG A 101 -2.82 21.50 -3.02
CA ARG A 101 -2.96 22.90 -3.46
C ARG A 101 -4.37 23.39 -3.26
N ASN A 102 -4.57 24.50 -2.54
CA ASN A 102 -5.89 25.13 -2.34
C ASN A 102 -6.97 24.11 -1.91
N ASP A 103 -6.69 23.33 -0.86
CA ASP A 103 -7.57 22.27 -0.33
C ASP A 103 -7.95 21.16 -1.35
N ARG A 104 -7.09 20.94 -2.35
CA ARG A 104 -7.22 19.84 -3.32
C ARG A 104 -6.00 18.95 -3.29
N TYR A 105 -6.21 17.71 -3.72
CA TYR A 105 -5.19 16.67 -3.80
C TYR A 105 -4.93 16.29 -5.25
N LEU A 106 -3.65 16.15 -5.61
CA LEU A 106 -3.25 15.68 -6.93
C LEU A 106 -3.41 14.17 -7.00
N MET A 107 -4.28 13.71 -7.90
CA MET A 107 -4.54 12.31 -8.17
C MET A 107 -4.16 11.96 -9.60
N ILE A 108 -3.65 10.74 -9.80
CA ILE A 108 -3.35 10.22 -11.13
C ILE A 108 -4.25 9.02 -11.44
N TYR A 109 -4.68 8.87 -12.68
CA TYR A 109 -5.42 7.69 -13.14
C TYR A 109 -4.53 6.82 -14.00
N ARG A 110 -4.27 5.59 -13.55
CA ARG A 110 -3.39 4.64 -14.24
C ARG A 110 -3.91 3.22 -14.09
N LEU A 111 -3.76 2.40 -15.13
CA LEU A 111 -4.12 0.98 -15.10
C LEU A 111 -5.56 0.72 -14.58
N GLY A 112 -6.50 1.60 -14.94
CA GLY A 112 -7.92 1.49 -14.56
C GLY A 112 -8.27 1.92 -13.12
N ARG A 113 -7.33 2.52 -12.38
CA ARG A 113 -7.52 2.91 -10.97
C ARG A 113 -6.95 4.30 -10.68
N TRP A 114 -7.52 4.97 -9.68
CA TRP A 114 -6.95 6.20 -9.13
C TRP A 114 -5.80 5.87 -8.16
N ASP A 115 -4.75 6.67 -8.23
CA ASP A 115 -3.49 6.45 -7.51
C ASP A 115 -2.84 7.81 -7.17
N LEU A 116 -1.71 7.76 -6.48
CA LEU A 116 -0.84 8.89 -6.23
C LEU A 116 0.48 8.74 -7.02
N PRO A 117 1.08 9.86 -7.45
CA PRO A 117 2.34 9.84 -8.19
C PRO A 117 3.48 9.24 -7.38
N LYS A 118 4.23 8.31 -7.99
CA LYS A 118 5.34 7.58 -7.39
C LYS A 118 6.16 6.84 -8.46
N GLY A 119 7.44 6.68 -8.17
CA GLY A 119 8.28 5.74 -8.93
C GLY A 119 9.54 5.31 -8.21
N LYS A 120 10.39 4.60 -8.94
CA LYS A 120 11.54 3.89 -8.36
C LYS A 120 12.64 4.88 -8.02
N LEU A 121 13.42 4.55 -7.00
CA LEU A 121 14.65 5.30 -6.75
C LEU A 121 15.66 4.99 -7.86
N ASP A 122 16.32 6.03 -8.34
CA ASP A 122 17.53 5.90 -9.14
C ASP A 122 18.74 5.49 -8.28
N GLU A 123 19.83 5.12 -8.94
CA GLU A 123 21.05 4.71 -8.24
C GLU A 123 21.60 5.86 -7.38
N GLY A 124 21.83 5.58 -6.10
CA GLY A 124 22.28 6.58 -5.12
C GLY A 124 21.21 7.58 -4.65
N GLU A 125 20.00 7.53 -5.21
CA GLU A 125 18.95 8.51 -4.91
C GLU A 125 18.35 8.30 -3.51
N LYS A 126 18.03 9.41 -2.83
CA LYS A 126 17.29 9.39 -1.56
C LYS A 126 15.79 9.41 -1.83
N PHE A 127 15.01 8.75 -0.95
CA PHE A 127 13.56 8.63 -1.09
C PHE A 127 12.77 9.94 -1.23
N GLY A 128 13.17 11.01 -0.54
CA GLY A 128 12.51 12.32 -0.61
C GLY A 128 12.70 12.99 -1.97
N PRO A 129 13.96 13.19 -2.42
CA PRO A 129 14.27 13.64 -3.78
C PRO A 129 13.60 12.80 -4.87
N ALA A 130 13.64 11.47 -4.76
CA ALA A 130 12.94 10.57 -5.69
C ALA A 130 11.45 10.88 -5.76
N ALA A 131 10.79 11.06 -4.61
CA ALA A 131 9.36 11.38 -4.59
C ALA A 131 9.05 12.72 -5.29
N VAL A 132 9.90 13.74 -5.13
CA VAL A 132 9.73 15.04 -5.81
C VAL A 132 9.93 14.91 -7.32
N ARG A 133 11.00 14.23 -7.74
CA ARG A 133 11.29 13.96 -9.16
C ARG A 133 10.12 13.25 -9.83
N GLU A 134 9.67 12.13 -9.24
CA GLU A 134 8.58 11.31 -9.78
C GLU A 134 7.26 12.09 -9.89
N VAL A 135 6.91 12.89 -8.89
CA VAL A 135 5.74 13.79 -8.97
C VAL A 135 5.89 14.78 -10.13
N SER A 136 7.10 15.30 -10.31
CA SER A 136 7.37 16.29 -11.37
C SER A 136 7.31 15.65 -12.76
N GLU A 137 7.87 14.45 -12.92
CA GLU A 137 7.89 13.70 -14.18
C GLU A 137 6.48 13.20 -14.56
N GLU A 138 5.79 12.54 -13.63
CA GLU A 138 4.51 11.89 -13.90
C GLU A 138 3.34 12.87 -14.13
N CYS A 139 3.43 14.07 -13.53
CA CYS A 139 2.34 15.05 -13.53
C CYS A 139 2.69 16.41 -14.15
N ASN A 140 3.96 16.66 -14.48
CA ASN A 140 4.47 17.93 -14.98
C ASN A 140 4.13 19.14 -14.08
N VAL A 141 4.35 18.97 -12.77
CA VAL A 141 4.14 19.99 -11.74
C VAL A 141 5.41 20.20 -10.91
N SER A 142 5.61 21.39 -10.37
CA SER A 142 6.67 21.66 -9.39
C SER A 142 6.12 21.58 -7.98
N VAL A 143 6.85 20.92 -7.08
CA VAL A 143 6.40 20.69 -5.70
C VAL A 143 7.50 20.94 -4.68
N GLN A 144 7.10 21.33 -3.47
CA GLN A 144 7.96 21.41 -2.30
C GLN A 144 7.72 20.20 -1.40
N LEU A 145 8.79 19.47 -1.09
CA LEU A 145 8.75 18.35 -0.16
C LEU A 145 8.46 18.86 1.26
N ARG A 146 7.49 18.23 1.94
CA ARG A 146 7.26 18.41 3.38
C ARG A 146 7.74 17.18 4.15
N HIS A 147 6.92 16.69 5.07
CA HIS A 147 7.25 15.59 5.95
C HIS A 147 6.90 14.24 5.32
N LYS A 148 7.50 13.17 5.87
CA LYS A 148 7.17 11.80 5.51
C LYS A 148 5.81 11.42 6.13
N ILE A 149 4.89 10.88 5.33
CA ILE A 149 3.59 10.38 5.78
C ILE A 149 3.73 8.96 6.32
N CYS A 150 4.10 8.01 5.46
CA CYS A 150 4.16 6.60 5.82
C CYS A 150 5.09 5.79 4.90
N THR A 151 5.04 4.46 5.04
CA THR A 151 5.71 3.54 4.14
C THR A 151 4.79 2.37 3.87
N THR A 152 4.42 2.19 2.60
CA THR A 152 3.61 1.05 2.16
C THR A 152 4.49 -0.03 1.56
N TRP A 153 3.99 -1.27 1.62
CA TRP A 153 4.62 -2.44 1.03
C TRP A 153 3.59 -3.15 0.18
N HIS A 154 3.87 -3.42 -1.08
CA HIS A 154 3.00 -4.25 -1.90
C HIS A 154 3.81 -5.17 -2.80
N THR A 155 3.20 -6.28 -3.19
CA THR A 155 3.81 -7.23 -4.12
C THR A 155 3.24 -7.07 -5.52
N TYR A 156 4.09 -7.37 -6.49
CA TYR A 156 3.72 -7.54 -7.89
C TYR A 156 4.73 -8.45 -8.57
N GLU A 157 4.39 -8.98 -9.74
CA GLU A 157 5.32 -9.74 -10.56
C GLU A 157 6.00 -8.82 -11.58
N ASN A 158 7.30 -8.98 -11.75
CA ASN A 158 8.06 -8.30 -12.80
C ASN A 158 9.00 -9.28 -13.49
N ASN A 159 8.72 -9.61 -14.75
CA ASN A 159 9.50 -10.57 -15.56
C ASN A 159 9.68 -11.92 -14.83
N GLY A 160 8.57 -12.50 -14.34
CA GLY A 160 8.57 -13.78 -13.62
C GLY A 160 9.17 -13.74 -12.21
N LYS A 161 9.67 -12.59 -11.74
CA LYS A 161 10.23 -12.43 -10.39
C LYS A 161 9.22 -11.75 -9.46
N ASP A 162 9.04 -12.30 -8.28
CA ASP A 162 8.22 -11.70 -7.25
C ASP A 162 8.94 -10.49 -6.62
N VAL A 163 8.30 -9.34 -6.72
CA VAL A 163 8.82 -8.07 -6.20
C VAL A 163 8.03 -7.67 -4.97
N LEU A 164 8.73 -7.17 -3.96
CA LEU A 164 8.15 -6.47 -2.83
C LEU A 164 8.59 -5.00 -2.90
N LYS A 165 7.66 -4.14 -3.33
CA LYS A 165 7.89 -2.69 -3.47
C LYS A 165 7.71 -2.00 -2.14
N GLN A 166 8.75 -1.32 -1.68
CA GLN A 166 8.72 -0.39 -0.56
C GLN A 166 8.53 1.03 -1.11
N THR A 167 7.37 1.64 -0.86
CA THR A 167 7.16 3.06 -1.23
C THR A 167 7.16 3.93 0.03
N ARG A 168 8.00 4.95 0.07
CA ARG A 168 7.92 6.01 1.10
C ARG A 168 7.12 7.17 0.55
N TRP A 169 6.09 7.55 1.30
CA TRP A 169 5.17 8.60 0.91
C TRP A 169 5.46 9.87 1.69
N TYR A 170 5.37 11.00 1.01
CA TYR A 170 5.63 12.32 1.56
C TYR A 170 4.48 13.26 1.25
N ALA A 171 4.19 14.15 2.18
CA ALA A 171 3.32 15.29 1.94
C ALA A 171 4.11 16.32 1.13
N MET A 172 3.44 17.03 0.23
CA MET A 172 4.06 18.04 -0.62
C MET A 172 3.10 19.17 -0.93
N ASP A 173 3.62 20.38 -1.09
CA ASP A 173 2.83 21.52 -1.58
C ASP A 173 3.16 21.76 -3.05
N CYS A 174 2.14 21.98 -3.88
CA CYS A 174 2.38 22.38 -5.27
C CYS A 174 2.79 23.84 -5.34
N LEU A 175 3.91 24.09 -6.02
CA LEU A 175 4.44 25.42 -6.31
C LEU A 175 3.98 25.93 -7.68
N ASN A 176 3.86 25.04 -8.67
CA ASN A 176 3.46 25.39 -10.03
C ASN A 176 2.82 24.18 -10.73
N ASP A 177 1.70 24.39 -11.42
CA ASP A 177 0.98 23.39 -12.22
C ASP A 177 0.57 23.90 -13.61
N LEU A 178 1.19 24.99 -14.08
CA LEU A 178 0.85 25.66 -15.35
C LEU A 178 0.88 24.71 -16.56
N HIS A 179 1.74 23.70 -16.51
CA HIS A 179 1.92 22.72 -17.59
C HIS A 179 1.46 21.31 -17.21
N MET A 180 0.68 21.17 -16.13
CA MET A 180 0.22 19.89 -15.60
C MET A 180 -0.35 19.02 -16.72
N ARG A 181 0.20 17.81 -16.85
CA ARG A 181 -0.23 16.82 -17.84
C ARG A 181 0.25 15.42 -17.41
N PRO A 182 -0.48 14.37 -17.79
CA PRO A 182 -0.03 13.00 -17.55
C PRO A 182 1.22 12.65 -18.36
N GLN A 183 2.09 11.84 -17.77
CA GLN A 183 3.13 11.11 -18.50
C GLN A 183 2.56 9.79 -19.05
N LEU A 184 2.22 9.79 -20.35
CA LEU A 184 1.54 8.67 -20.99
C LEU A 184 2.42 7.40 -21.04
N GLU A 185 3.74 7.55 -21.13
CA GLU A 185 4.72 6.46 -21.19
C GLU A 185 4.67 5.58 -19.92
N GLU A 186 4.29 6.15 -18.78
CA GLU A 186 4.12 5.43 -17.52
C GLU A 186 2.71 4.81 -17.36
N ASN A 187 1.86 4.88 -18.39
CA ASN A 187 0.44 4.48 -18.38
C ASN A 187 -0.44 5.34 -17.47
N ILE A 188 -0.07 6.62 -17.30
CA ILE A 188 -0.91 7.61 -16.63
C ILE A 188 -1.77 8.25 -17.69
N HIS A 189 -3.09 8.14 -17.56
CA HIS A 189 -4.04 8.65 -18.54
C HIS A 189 -4.72 9.95 -18.11
N ASP A 190 -4.73 10.25 -16.81
CA ASP A 190 -5.30 11.49 -16.27
C ASP A 190 -4.51 11.95 -15.04
N VAL A 191 -4.46 13.26 -14.84
CA VAL A 191 -3.88 13.95 -13.67
C VAL A 191 -4.86 15.03 -13.27
N ARG A 192 -5.36 14.97 -12.03
CA ARG A 192 -6.47 15.84 -11.59
C ARG A 192 -6.28 16.34 -10.17
N TRP A 193 -6.61 17.61 -9.96
CA TRP A 193 -6.85 18.16 -8.63
C TRP A 193 -8.25 17.80 -8.16
N MET A 194 -8.35 17.09 -7.05
CA MET A 194 -9.62 16.64 -6.47
C MET A 194 -9.83 17.24 -5.09
N LYS A 195 -11.05 17.68 -4.81
CA LYS A 195 -11.49 18.06 -3.47
C LYS A 195 -11.54 16.83 -2.54
N PRO A 196 -11.56 17.01 -1.20
CA PRO A 196 -11.58 15.90 -0.25
C PRO A 196 -12.74 14.91 -0.50
N ASN A 197 -13.93 15.39 -0.84
CA ASN A 197 -15.09 14.56 -1.14
C ASN A 197 -14.93 13.74 -2.42
N GLU A 198 -14.33 14.32 -3.47
CA GLU A 198 -14.02 13.62 -4.72
C GLU A 198 -12.96 12.55 -4.50
N VAL A 199 -11.89 12.86 -3.75
CA VAL A 199 -10.87 11.89 -3.33
C VAL A 199 -11.54 10.70 -2.64
N ASN A 200 -12.45 10.98 -1.72
CA ASN A 200 -13.16 9.94 -0.98
C ASN A 200 -13.90 8.95 -1.88
N GLN A 201 -14.59 9.47 -2.89
CA GLN A 201 -15.30 8.66 -3.88
C GLN A 201 -14.32 7.84 -4.72
N VAL A 202 -13.24 8.45 -5.22
CA VAL A 202 -12.31 7.73 -6.09
C VAL A 202 -11.44 6.71 -5.36
N LEU A 203 -11.25 6.87 -4.05
CA LEU A 203 -10.53 5.90 -3.23
C LEU A 203 -11.24 4.55 -3.20
N GLU A 204 -12.54 4.49 -3.45
CA GLU A 204 -13.26 3.23 -3.69
C GLU A 204 -12.64 2.44 -4.86
N ASN A 205 -12.25 3.15 -5.92
CA ASN A 205 -11.51 2.64 -7.07
C ASN A 205 -9.98 2.91 -7.00
N SER A 206 -9.41 2.88 -5.81
CA SER A 206 -7.96 2.93 -5.60
C SER A 206 -7.43 1.65 -4.95
N TYR A 207 -6.12 1.45 -5.04
CA TYR A 207 -5.43 0.43 -4.25
C TYR A 207 -5.56 0.75 -2.75
N LEU A 208 -5.69 -0.28 -1.91
CA LEU A 208 -5.75 -0.15 -0.46
C LEU A 208 -4.51 0.54 0.13
N THR A 209 -3.37 0.45 -0.55
CA THR A 209 -2.16 1.20 -0.17
C THR A 209 -2.38 2.70 -0.21
N ILE A 210 -3.17 3.21 -1.16
CA ILE A 210 -3.43 4.64 -1.32
C ILE A 210 -4.42 5.12 -0.27
N ARG A 211 -5.42 4.30 0.05
CA ARG A 211 -6.29 4.53 1.23
C ARG A 211 -5.48 4.62 2.52
N GLU A 212 -4.49 3.74 2.72
CA GLU A 212 -3.60 3.82 3.90
C GLU A 212 -2.79 5.13 3.90
N VAL A 213 -2.33 5.63 2.75
CA VAL A 213 -1.62 6.93 2.68
C VAL A 213 -2.52 8.07 3.16
N PHE A 214 -3.73 8.19 2.62
CA PHE A 214 -4.68 9.23 3.03
C PHE A 214 -5.08 9.10 4.51
N MET A 215 -5.41 7.90 4.97
CA MET A 215 -5.72 7.66 6.38
C MET A 215 -4.57 8.10 7.30
N ARG A 216 -3.32 7.80 6.93
CA ARG A 216 -2.14 8.22 7.70
C ARG A 216 -1.91 9.72 7.67
N TYR A 217 -2.16 10.33 6.51
CA TYR A 217 -2.07 11.78 6.36
C TYR A 217 -3.04 12.46 7.32
N PHE A 218 -4.34 12.14 7.23
CA PHE A 218 -5.35 12.79 8.06
C PHE A 218 -5.25 12.46 9.55
N TYR A 219 -4.78 11.26 9.92
CA TYR A 219 -4.58 10.91 11.33
C TYR A 219 -3.57 11.84 12.02
N HIS A 220 -2.54 12.29 11.30
CA HIS A 220 -1.52 13.18 11.86
C HIS A 220 -1.82 14.67 11.67
N TYR A 221 -2.80 15.02 10.80
CA TYR A 221 -3.15 16.40 10.46
C TYR A 221 -4.67 16.61 10.45
N PRO A 222 -5.36 16.47 11.60
CA PRO A 222 -6.82 16.48 11.69
C PRO A 222 -7.46 17.84 11.35
N GLN A 223 -6.70 18.93 11.31
CA GLN A 223 -7.17 20.25 10.89
C GLN A 223 -7.37 20.34 9.36
N GLU A 224 -6.75 19.43 8.61
CA GLU A 224 -7.03 19.21 7.19
C GLU A 224 -8.10 18.10 7.14
N LEU A 225 -9.38 18.48 6.97
CA LEU A 225 -10.57 17.65 7.19
C LEU A 225 -10.43 16.16 6.79
N MET A 226 -10.78 15.26 7.72
CA MET A 226 -11.05 13.84 7.43
C MET A 226 -12.36 13.67 6.66
N PRO A 227 -12.36 13.04 5.48
CA PRO A 227 -13.61 12.74 4.79
C PRO A 227 -14.20 11.36 5.17
N PHE A 228 -13.57 10.56 6.03
CA PHE A 228 -14.08 9.22 6.37
C PHE A 228 -15.08 9.25 7.55
N SER A 229 -16.31 8.80 7.31
CA SER A 229 -17.18 8.32 8.38
C SER A 229 -16.50 7.10 9.03
N THR A 230 -16.12 7.24 10.30
CA THR A 230 -15.77 6.09 11.14
C THR A 230 -17.03 5.31 11.42
N ASP A 231 -17.43 4.45 10.49
CA ASP A 231 -18.42 3.43 10.80
C ASP A 231 -17.91 2.06 10.36
N GLN A 232 -17.12 1.47 11.26
CA GLN A 232 -17.02 0.02 11.45
C GLN A 232 -16.81 -0.24 12.95
N SER A 233 -17.85 0.07 13.73
CA SER A 233 -18.10 -0.57 15.02
C SER A 233 -19.37 -1.43 14.90
N ALA A 234 -19.16 -2.69 14.50
CA ALA A 234 -20.00 -3.84 14.83
C ALA A 234 -19.14 -5.10 14.66
#